data_AF-A0A0R3PMU0-F1
#
_entry.id   AF-A0A0R3PMU0-F1
#
_cell.length_a   1.000
_cell.length_b   1.000
_cell.length_c   1.000
_cell.angle_alpha   90.00
_cell.angle_beta   90.00
_cell.angle_gamma   90.00
#
_symmetry.space_group_name_H-M   'P 1'
#
loop_
_entity.id
_entity.type
_entity.pdbx_description
1 polymer ?
#
loop_
_entity_poly.entity_id
_entity_poly.type
_entity_poly.pdbx_seq_one_letter_code
_entity_poly.pdbx_strand_id
1 'polypeptide(L)'
;MLFTGGTTTKPKRDEKKEKKSDRDDKYEIQESVYLRWGNSLLANEPLKDFRDLCDLKYLNSIASISTGTSIAFSGNRHDDCCAILSSIGDTKTSPAEMADNQQKAVLSVWWSLVQAFWKRYGPDPIREEKLSEAIKQWCLEVTKDYEAVSVCDFTSSWRDGYAFNCLLHSFESV
;
A
#
# COMPACT_ATOMS: atom_id res chain seq x y z
N MET A 1 -45.07 -11.72 32.03
CA MET A 1 -43.91 -10.79 32.03
C MET A 1 -42.83 -11.39 31.14
N LEU A 2 -42.50 -10.77 30.01
CA LEU A 2 -41.33 -11.11 29.21
C LEU A 2 -40.67 -9.80 28.79
N PHE A 3 -39.41 -9.64 29.21
CA PHE A 3 -38.65 -8.40 29.12
C PHE A 3 -38.25 -8.08 27.68
N THR A 4 -38.42 -6.81 27.33
CA THR A 4 -37.92 -6.14 26.14
C THR A 4 -36.40 -6.18 26.07
N GLY A 5 -35.83 -6.76 25.00
CA GLY A 5 -34.41 -6.66 24.69
C GLY A 5 -34.07 -5.27 24.17
N GLY A 6 -33.46 -4.43 25.01
CA GLY A 6 -32.90 -3.15 24.60
C GLY A 6 -31.59 -3.37 23.84
N THR A 7 -31.52 -2.90 22.61
CA THR A 7 -30.27 -2.70 21.89
C THR A 7 -29.49 -1.58 22.59
N THR A 8 -28.51 -1.96 23.41
CA THR A 8 -27.56 -1.02 23.99
C THR A 8 -26.64 -0.51 22.88
N THR A 9 -26.92 0.72 22.42
CA THR A 9 -25.99 1.46 21.55
C THR A 9 -24.69 1.69 22.31
N LYS A 10 -23.55 1.29 21.71
CA LYS A 10 -22.22 1.51 22.29
C LYS A 10 -22.00 3.02 22.53
N PRO A 11 -21.37 3.44 23.64
CA PRO A 11 -21.09 4.84 23.89
C PRO A 11 -20.18 5.44 22.80
N LYS A 12 -20.47 6.65 22.32
CA LYS A 12 -19.69 7.37 21.29
C LYS A 12 -18.18 7.45 21.58
N ARG A 13 -17.79 7.47 22.85
CA ARG A 13 -16.38 7.50 23.27
C ARG A 13 -15.67 6.18 22.98
N ASP A 14 -16.36 5.07 23.19
CA ASP A 14 -15.82 3.73 22.96
C ASP A 14 -15.72 3.46 21.46
N GLU A 15 -16.72 3.85 20.67
CA GLU A 15 -16.66 3.78 19.20
C GLU A 15 -15.49 4.59 18.61
N LYS A 16 -15.19 5.78 19.16
CA LYS A 16 -14.05 6.60 18.72
C LYS A 16 -12.71 5.96 19.08
N LYS A 17 -12.64 5.26 20.21
CA LYS A 17 -11.44 4.55 20.67
C LYS A 17 -11.19 3.29 19.82
N GLU A 18 -12.24 2.51 19.56
CA GLU A 18 -12.22 1.31 18.70
C GLU A 18 -11.77 1.68 17.28
N LYS A 19 -12.40 2.68 16.66
CA LYS A 19 -11.99 3.20 15.33
C LYS A 19 -10.55 3.71 15.28
N LYS A 20 -10.02 4.23 16.39
CA LYS A 20 -8.62 4.66 16.46
C LYS A 20 -7.70 3.44 16.49
N SER A 21 -8.02 2.44 17.31
CA SER A 21 -7.27 1.17 17.39
C SER A 21 -7.18 0.49 16.02
N ASP A 22 -8.32 0.29 15.35
CA ASP A 22 -8.38 -0.38 14.04
C ASP A 22 -7.54 0.33 12.97
N ARG A 23 -7.48 1.66 13.04
CA ARG A 23 -6.67 2.46 12.11
C ARG A 23 -5.19 2.32 12.42
N ASP A 24 -4.83 2.35 13.69
CA ASP A 24 -3.43 2.25 14.12
C ASP A 24 -2.89 0.85 13.72
N ASP A 25 -3.67 -0.22 13.91
CA ASP A 25 -3.35 -1.59 13.44
C ASP A 25 -3.16 -1.64 11.91
N LYS A 26 -4.04 -0.97 11.15
CA LYS A 26 -3.91 -0.89 9.69
C LYS A 26 -2.62 -0.21 9.26
N TYR A 27 -2.22 0.85 9.94
CA TYR A 27 -0.98 1.57 9.63
C TYR A 27 0.26 0.77 9.99
N GLU A 28 0.25 0.01 11.09
CA GLU A 28 1.34 -0.89 11.45
C GLU A 28 1.55 -1.98 10.38
N ILE A 29 0.47 -2.58 9.88
CA ILE A 29 0.54 -3.53 8.77
C ILE A 29 1.12 -2.87 7.52
N GLN A 30 0.63 -1.69 7.13
CA GLN A 30 1.13 -0.96 5.96
C GLN A 30 2.61 -0.63 6.08
N GLU A 31 3.05 -0.13 7.23
CA GLU A 31 4.46 0.15 7.51
C GLU A 31 5.31 -1.11 7.32
N SER A 32 4.90 -2.23 7.92
CA SER A 32 5.66 -3.49 7.80
C SER A 32 5.78 -3.97 6.35
N VAL A 33 4.74 -3.78 5.54
CA VAL A 33 4.73 -4.15 4.12
C VAL A 33 5.65 -3.23 3.33
N TYR A 34 5.59 -1.91 3.55
CA TYR A 34 6.43 -0.96 2.83
C TYR A 34 7.91 -1.06 3.21
N LEU A 35 8.23 -1.36 4.46
CA LEU A 35 9.61 -1.66 4.88
C LEU A 35 10.15 -2.87 4.11
N ARG A 36 9.39 -3.98 4.05
CA ARG A 36 9.79 -5.18 3.31
C ARG A 36 9.93 -4.91 1.82
N TRP A 37 8.98 -4.21 1.22
CA TRP A 37 9.01 -3.88 -0.20
C TRP A 37 10.17 -2.95 -0.55
N GLY A 38 10.38 -1.87 0.22
CA GLY A 38 11.53 -0.97 0.03
C GLY A 38 12.86 -1.72 0.18
N ASN A 39 12.98 -2.61 1.16
CA ASN A 39 14.16 -3.45 1.34
C ASN A 39 14.38 -4.49 0.24
N SER A 40 13.35 -4.89 -0.50
CA SER A 40 13.54 -5.74 -1.69
C SER A 40 14.17 -4.98 -2.88
N LEU A 41 14.16 -3.64 -2.84
CA LEU A 41 14.71 -2.77 -3.88
C LEU A 41 16.07 -2.17 -3.50
N LEU A 42 16.32 -1.93 -2.20
CA LEU A 42 17.56 -1.35 -1.69
C LEU A 42 18.61 -2.45 -1.43
N ALA A 43 19.81 -2.31 -2.00
CA ALA A 43 20.86 -3.33 -1.88
C ALA A 43 21.72 -3.23 -0.59
N ASN A 44 21.95 -2.01 -0.07
CA ASN A 44 23.07 -1.77 0.85
C ASN A 44 22.68 -1.15 2.21
N GLU A 45 21.53 -0.46 2.31
CA GLU A 45 21.06 0.16 3.56
C GLU A 45 19.57 -0.17 3.76
N PRO A 46 19.23 -1.15 4.61
CA PRO A 46 17.85 -1.53 4.81
C PRO A 46 17.13 -0.53 5.71
N LEU A 47 15.89 -0.22 5.33
CA LEU A 47 14.89 0.47 6.14
C LEU A 47 14.55 -0.37 7.37
N LYS A 48 14.49 0.26 8.54
CA LYS A 48 14.30 -0.40 9.83
C LYS A 48 12.98 -0.06 10.48
N ASP A 49 12.55 1.18 10.37
CA ASP A 49 11.35 1.69 11.05
C ASP A 49 10.71 2.86 10.29
N PHE A 50 9.57 3.35 10.79
CA PHE A 50 8.85 4.49 10.24
C PHE A 50 9.71 5.74 9.99
N ARG A 51 10.78 5.99 10.74
CA ARG A 51 11.64 7.17 10.52
C ARG A 51 12.39 7.06 9.20
N ASP A 52 12.82 5.85 8.83
CA ASP A 52 13.41 5.61 7.52
C ASP A 52 12.36 5.79 6.41
N LEU A 53 11.09 5.44 6.65
CA LEU A 53 10.01 5.72 5.69
C LEU A 53 9.77 7.23 5.49
N CYS A 54 10.14 8.07 6.47
CA CYS A 54 10.02 9.54 6.40
C CYS A 54 11.25 10.23 5.77
N ASP A 55 12.37 9.54 5.67
CA ASP A 55 13.62 10.12 5.19
C ASP A 55 13.55 10.31 3.66
N LEU A 56 13.79 11.55 3.23
CA LEU A 56 13.74 11.89 1.82
C LEU A 56 14.81 11.15 1.02
N LYS A 57 15.95 10.81 1.61
CA LYS A 57 16.99 10.02 0.95
C LYS A 57 16.43 8.69 0.44
N TYR A 58 15.71 7.96 1.30
CA TYR A 58 15.13 6.68 0.91
C TYR A 58 13.96 6.86 -0.05
N LEU A 59 13.07 7.82 0.21
CA LEU A 59 11.95 8.13 -0.69
C LEU A 59 12.41 8.49 -2.10
N ASN A 60 13.46 9.31 -2.24
CA ASN A 60 14.04 9.68 -3.53
C ASN A 60 14.76 8.51 -4.20
N SER A 61 15.42 7.64 -3.41
CA SER A 61 16.04 6.41 -3.94
C SER A 61 14.99 5.49 -4.55
N ILE A 62 13.88 5.23 -3.83
CA ILE A 62 12.78 4.42 -4.34
C ILE A 62 12.07 5.13 -5.50
N ALA A 63 11.84 6.44 -5.42
CA ALA A 63 11.25 7.21 -6.53
C ALA A 63 12.09 7.08 -7.80
N SER A 64 13.42 7.22 -7.68
CA SER A 64 14.36 7.05 -8.79
C SER A 64 14.28 5.66 -9.42
N ILE A 65 14.14 4.61 -8.60
CA ILE A 65 13.93 3.24 -9.09
C ILE A 65 12.58 3.12 -9.81
N SER A 66 11.52 3.67 -9.22
CA SER A 66 10.15 3.58 -9.71
C SER A 66 9.89 4.39 -10.98
N THR A 67 10.56 5.53 -11.18
CA THR A 67 10.31 6.44 -12.32
C THR A 67 11.46 6.46 -13.34
N GLY A 68 12.67 6.08 -12.92
CA GLY A 68 13.90 6.25 -13.69
C GLY A 68 14.45 7.68 -13.67
N THR A 69 13.96 8.55 -12.79
CA THR A 69 14.40 9.96 -12.68
C THR A 69 15.00 10.24 -11.31
N SER A 70 16.20 10.81 -11.27
CA SER A 70 16.80 11.27 -10.02
C SER A 70 16.42 12.71 -9.71
N ILE A 71 16.04 12.98 -8.46
CA ILE A 71 15.66 14.31 -7.98
C ILE A 71 16.84 14.91 -7.23
N ALA A 72 17.24 16.12 -7.60
CA ALA A 72 18.21 16.90 -6.85
C ALA A 72 17.49 17.64 -5.71
N PHE A 73 18.01 17.51 -4.49
CA PHE A 73 17.45 18.20 -3.34
C PHE A 73 17.92 19.65 -3.27
N SER A 74 16.94 20.52 -3.01
CA SER A 74 17.12 21.95 -2.77
C SER A 74 17.65 22.25 -1.36
N GLY A 75 17.49 21.30 -0.43
CA GLY A 75 17.76 21.49 1.01
C GLY A 75 16.57 22.08 1.77
N ASN A 76 15.52 22.51 1.07
CA ASN A 76 14.23 22.84 1.67
C ASN A 76 13.33 21.60 1.65
N ARG A 77 13.03 21.06 2.84
CA ARG A 77 12.24 19.84 2.99
C ARG A 77 10.88 19.91 2.30
N HIS A 78 10.18 21.03 2.37
CA HIS A 78 8.86 21.16 1.76
C HIS A 78 8.95 21.12 0.23
N ASP A 79 9.92 21.83 -0.35
CA ASP A 79 10.13 21.85 -1.80
C ASP A 79 10.60 20.49 -2.31
N ASP A 80 11.45 19.80 -1.53
CA ASP A 80 11.91 18.45 -1.84
C ASP A 80 10.77 17.42 -1.77
N CYS A 81 9.85 17.55 -0.80
CA CYS A 81 8.60 16.78 -0.76
C CYS A 81 7.73 17.02 -2.00
N CYS A 82 7.57 18.29 -2.42
CA CYS A 82 6.82 18.63 -3.63
C CYS A 82 7.45 18.00 -4.89
N ALA A 83 8.77 18.03 -4.99
CA ALA A 83 9.51 17.44 -6.10
C ALA A 83 9.31 15.92 -6.17
N ILE A 84 9.40 15.22 -5.03
CA ILE A 84 9.15 13.77 -4.94
C ILE A 84 7.73 13.43 -5.38
N LEU A 85 6.72 14.09 -4.79
CA LEU A 85 5.31 13.85 -5.12
C LEU A 85 5.04 14.08 -6.61
N SER A 86 5.58 15.15 -7.18
CA SER A 86 5.45 15.47 -8.60
C SER A 86 6.09 14.41 -9.49
N SER A 87 7.28 13.91 -9.14
CA SER A 87 8.01 12.91 -9.94
C SER A 87 7.26 11.59 -10.07
N ILE A 88 6.51 11.20 -9.02
CA ILE A 88 5.73 9.95 -8.99
C ILE A 88 4.27 10.17 -9.41
N GLY A 89 3.88 11.39 -9.76
CA GLY A 89 2.53 11.75 -10.16
C GLY A 89 1.49 11.74 -9.02
N ASP A 90 1.93 11.86 -7.76
CA ASP A 90 1.02 11.96 -6.62
C ASP A 90 0.51 13.40 -6.46
N THR A 91 -0.77 13.59 -6.75
CA THR A 91 -1.48 14.87 -6.64
C THR A 91 -2.41 14.95 -5.43
N LYS A 92 -2.47 13.89 -4.62
CA LYS A 92 -3.45 13.74 -3.54
C LYS A 92 -2.82 13.91 -2.16
N THR A 93 -1.55 13.54 -2.01
CA THR A 93 -0.83 13.67 -0.75
C THR A 93 -0.41 15.12 -0.52
N SER A 94 -0.65 15.64 0.68
CA SER A 94 -0.23 16.99 1.06
C SER A 94 1.29 17.04 1.27
N PRO A 95 2.04 17.91 0.56
CA PRO A 95 3.48 18.07 0.78
C PRO A 95 3.82 18.56 2.19
N ALA A 96 2.98 19.41 2.78
CA ALA A 96 3.16 19.91 4.15
C ALA A 96 2.99 18.77 5.18
N GLU A 97 1.96 17.94 5.03
CA GLU A 97 1.75 16.80 5.94
C GLU A 97 2.87 15.76 5.81
N MET A 98 3.38 15.55 4.59
CA MET A 98 4.55 14.70 4.35
C MET A 98 5.80 15.29 5.00
N ALA A 99 6.06 16.59 4.84
CA ALA A 99 7.19 17.28 5.44
C ALA A 99 7.15 17.21 6.98
N ASP A 100 5.95 17.26 7.55
CA ASP A 100 5.70 17.12 9.00
C ASP A 100 5.69 15.65 9.48
N ASN A 101 6.01 14.69 8.61
CA ASN A 101 6.04 13.25 8.92
C ASN A 101 4.70 12.69 9.43
N GLN A 102 3.57 13.22 8.96
CA GLN A 102 2.26 12.67 9.28
C GLN A 102 2.15 11.25 8.73
N GLN A 103 1.89 10.27 9.61
CA GLN A 103 1.91 8.85 9.27
C GLN A 103 1.06 8.50 8.06
N LYS A 104 -0.17 9.02 7.99
CA LYS A 104 -1.07 8.81 6.86
C LYS A 104 -0.48 9.34 5.55
N ALA A 105 0.12 10.53 5.56
CA ALA A 105 0.70 11.14 4.37
C ALA A 105 1.90 10.32 3.89
N VAL A 106 2.81 9.96 4.79
CA VAL A 106 3.99 9.12 4.48
C VAL A 106 3.56 7.78 3.89
N LEU A 107 2.64 7.05 4.53
CA LEU A 107 2.13 5.77 4.01
C LEU A 107 1.38 5.92 2.67
N SER A 108 0.77 7.08 2.40
CA SER A 108 0.16 7.38 1.10
C SER A 108 1.22 7.59 0.01
N VAL A 109 2.34 8.26 0.31
CA VAL A 109 3.47 8.39 -0.63
C VAL A 109 4.06 7.02 -0.97
N TRP A 110 4.25 6.15 0.03
CA TRP A 110 4.75 4.79 -0.23
C TRP A 110 3.81 3.97 -1.11
N TRP A 111 2.49 4.14 -0.96
CA TRP A 111 1.55 3.56 -1.92
C TRP A 111 1.73 4.12 -3.34
N SER A 112 1.84 5.44 -3.48
CA SER A 112 2.09 6.10 -4.77
C SER A 112 3.41 5.62 -5.41
N LEU A 113 4.44 5.32 -4.61
CA LEU A 113 5.71 4.73 -5.07
C LEU A 113 5.53 3.32 -5.66
N VAL A 114 4.70 2.48 -5.03
CA VAL A 114 4.32 1.15 -5.55
C VAL A 114 3.59 1.29 -6.88
N GLN A 115 2.67 2.25 -7.00
CA GLN A 115 1.94 2.50 -8.25
C GLN A 115 2.86 3.01 -9.37
N ALA A 116 3.80 3.91 -9.05
CA ALA A 116 4.81 4.37 -10.00
C ALA A 116 5.71 3.22 -10.47
N PHE A 117 6.12 2.35 -9.54
CA PHE A 117 6.90 1.14 -9.86
C PHE A 117 6.13 0.22 -10.83
N TRP A 118 4.86 -0.06 -10.54
CA TRP A 118 3.99 -0.85 -11.43
C TRP A 118 3.89 -0.24 -12.82
N LYS A 119 3.69 1.08 -12.92
CA LYS A 119 3.60 1.78 -14.20
C LYS A 119 4.90 1.70 -15.01
N ARG A 120 6.04 1.46 -14.37
CA ARG A 120 7.33 1.32 -15.05
C ARG A 120 7.66 -0.12 -15.43
N TYR A 121 7.41 -1.07 -14.52
CA TYR A 121 7.90 -2.45 -14.66
C TYR A 121 6.79 -3.48 -14.92
N GLY A 122 5.52 -3.10 -14.81
CA GLY A 122 4.40 -3.98 -15.10
C GLY A 122 4.37 -4.42 -16.58
N PRO A 123 3.74 -5.56 -16.88
CA PRO A 123 3.67 -6.08 -18.25
C PRO A 123 2.80 -5.20 -19.15
N ASP A 124 3.24 -4.97 -20.39
CA ASP A 124 2.39 -4.36 -21.43
C ASP A 124 1.35 -5.35 -21.94
N PRO A 125 0.10 -4.92 -22.24
CA PRO A 125 -0.44 -3.56 -22.07
C PRO A 125 -1.05 -3.30 -20.67
N ILE A 126 -1.06 -4.31 -19.79
CA ILE A 126 -1.82 -4.33 -18.52
C ILE A 126 -1.36 -3.22 -17.56
N ARG A 127 -0.10 -2.80 -17.61
CA ARG A 127 0.44 -1.77 -16.71
C ARG A 127 -0.20 -0.38 -16.85
N GLU A 128 -0.93 -0.12 -17.93
CA GLU A 128 -1.69 1.13 -18.14
C GLU A 128 -3.01 1.16 -17.35
N GLU A 129 -3.49 0.00 -16.89
CA GLU A 129 -4.66 -0.09 -16.03
C GLU A 129 -4.33 0.27 -14.58
N LYS A 130 -5.38 0.51 -13.78
CA LYS A 130 -5.21 0.66 -12.33
C LYS A 130 -4.65 -0.64 -11.76
N LEU A 131 -3.52 -0.56 -11.07
CA LEU A 131 -2.84 -1.72 -10.43
C LEU A 131 -3.82 -2.69 -9.76
N SER A 132 -4.77 -2.20 -8.96
CA SER A 132 -5.74 -3.05 -8.27
C SER A 132 -6.65 -3.82 -9.22
N GLU A 133 -7.06 -3.19 -10.33
CA GLU A 133 -7.95 -3.84 -11.31
C GLU A 133 -7.16 -4.87 -12.12
N ALA A 134 -5.98 -4.49 -12.60
CA ALA A 134 -5.06 -5.37 -13.32
C ALA A 134 -4.75 -6.65 -12.53
N ILE A 135 -4.37 -6.51 -11.25
CA ILE A 135 -4.05 -7.66 -10.40
C ILE A 135 -5.29 -8.49 -10.08
N LYS A 136 -6.46 -7.85 -9.88
CA LYS A 136 -7.70 -8.59 -9.62
C LYS A 136 -8.10 -9.43 -10.83
N GLN A 137 -8.05 -8.84 -12.02
CA GLN A 137 -8.34 -9.51 -13.27
C GLN A 137 -7.39 -10.68 -13.50
N TRP A 138 -6.08 -10.46 -13.29
CA TRP A 138 -5.09 -11.53 -13.35
C TRP A 138 -5.41 -12.67 -12.36
N CYS A 139 -5.76 -12.36 -11.11
CA CYS A 139 -6.14 -13.40 -10.15
C CYS A 139 -7.37 -14.19 -10.60
N LEU A 140 -8.40 -13.53 -11.14
CA LEU A 140 -9.60 -14.19 -11.66
C LEU A 140 -9.27 -15.10 -12.86
N GLU A 141 -8.40 -14.66 -13.76
CA GLU A 141 -7.99 -15.44 -14.93
C GLU A 141 -7.17 -16.68 -14.54
N VAL A 142 -6.22 -16.52 -13.62
CA VAL A 142 -5.37 -17.63 -13.15
C VAL A 142 -6.18 -18.66 -12.33
N THR A 143 -7.20 -18.21 -11.60
CA THR A 143 -8.03 -19.08 -10.75
C THR A 143 -9.33 -19.53 -11.43
N LYS A 144 -9.54 -19.24 -12.71
CA LYS A 144 -10.83 -19.49 -13.41
C LYS A 144 -11.32 -20.95 -13.39
N ASP A 145 -10.39 -21.90 -13.32
CA ASP A 145 -10.68 -23.33 -13.35
C ASP A 145 -10.88 -23.92 -11.93
N TYR A 146 -10.77 -23.10 -10.88
CA TYR A 146 -11.03 -23.50 -9.49
C TYR A 146 -12.43 -23.05 -9.06
N GLU A 147 -13.43 -23.91 -9.20
CA GLU A 147 -14.85 -23.59 -8.91
C GLU A 147 -15.09 -23.01 -7.50
N ALA A 148 -14.27 -23.41 -6.53
CA ALA A 148 -14.39 -22.99 -5.13
C ALA A 148 -13.72 -21.63 -4.82
N VAL A 149 -13.08 -20.97 -5.81
CA VAL A 149 -12.37 -19.70 -5.62
C VAL A 149 -12.90 -18.63 -6.56
N SER A 150 -13.18 -17.45 -6.01
CA SER A 150 -13.43 -16.25 -6.79
C SER A 150 -12.86 -15.02 -6.07
N VAL A 151 -11.83 -14.41 -6.67
CA VAL A 151 -11.14 -13.25 -6.09
C VAL A 151 -11.95 -11.97 -6.35
N CYS A 152 -12.80 -11.60 -5.40
CA CYS A 152 -13.70 -10.46 -5.52
C CYS A 152 -13.11 -9.15 -4.94
N ASP A 153 -12.20 -9.27 -3.98
CA ASP A 153 -11.52 -8.17 -3.28
C ASP A 153 -10.09 -8.58 -2.85
N PHE A 154 -9.34 -7.63 -2.28
CA PHE A 154 -8.01 -7.86 -1.69
C PHE A 154 -8.03 -7.95 -0.16
N THR A 155 -9.16 -8.36 0.42
CA THR A 155 -9.33 -8.50 1.87
C THR A 155 -9.96 -9.84 2.21
N SER A 156 -11.28 -9.97 2.04
CA SER A 156 -12.03 -11.14 2.49
C SER A 156 -11.73 -12.39 1.65
N SER A 157 -11.48 -12.22 0.35
CA SER A 157 -11.20 -13.31 -0.61
C SER A 157 -9.91 -14.09 -0.29
N TRP A 158 -9.06 -13.55 0.57
CA TRP A 158 -7.73 -14.08 0.91
C TRP A 158 -7.62 -14.55 2.35
N ARG A 159 -8.68 -14.36 3.14
CA ARG A 159 -8.65 -14.49 4.60
C ARG A 159 -8.38 -15.92 5.08
N ASP A 160 -8.88 -16.90 4.36
CA ASP A 160 -8.68 -18.33 4.66
C ASP A 160 -7.43 -18.92 4.00
N GLY A 161 -6.73 -18.14 3.16
CA GLY A 161 -5.55 -18.55 2.42
C GLY A 161 -5.81 -19.47 1.22
N TYR A 162 -7.06 -19.86 0.95
CA TYR A 162 -7.36 -20.83 -0.10
C TYR A 162 -7.08 -20.27 -1.51
N ALA A 163 -7.46 -19.01 -1.76
CA ALA A 163 -7.14 -18.33 -3.02
C ALA A 163 -5.63 -18.25 -3.30
N PHE A 164 -4.80 -18.05 -2.27
CA PHE A 164 -3.33 -18.06 -2.42
C PHE A 164 -2.82 -19.45 -2.85
N ASN A 165 -3.34 -20.52 -2.25
CA ASN A 165 -2.93 -21.89 -2.62
C ASN A 165 -3.30 -22.22 -4.07
N CYS A 166 -4.50 -21.85 -4.51
CA CYS A 166 -4.93 -22.05 -5.91
C CYS A 166 -4.05 -21.29 -6.92
N LEU A 167 -3.64 -20.05 -6.59
CA LEU A 167 -2.70 -19.31 -7.42
C LEU A 167 -1.37 -20.04 -7.54
N LEU A 168 -0.77 -20.49 -6.44
CA LEU A 168 0.50 -21.23 -6.49
C LEU A 168 0.38 -22.53 -7.30
N HIS A 169 -0.66 -23.31 -7.02
CA HIS A 169 -0.91 -24.59 -7.71
C HIS A 169 -1.07 -24.42 -9.22
N SER A 170 -1.65 -23.31 -9.69
CA SER A 170 -1.81 -23.03 -11.13
C SER A 170 -0.49 -22.90 -11.90
N PHE A 171 0.62 -22.58 -11.22
CA PHE A 171 1.95 -22.44 -11.84
C PHE A 171 2.85 -23.65 -11.63
N GLU A 172 2.56 -24.50 -10.65
CA GLU A 172 3.29 -25.76 -10.42
C GLU A 172 2.76 -26.92 -11.27
N SER A 173 1.54 -26.82 -11.77
CA SER A 173 0.86 -27.85 -12.57
C SER A 173 1.17 -27.80 -14.08
N VAL A 174 2.17 -27.03 -14.49
CA VAL A 174 2.66 -26.91 -15.87
C VAL A 174 3.89 -27.78 -16.12
#